data_AF-A0A925B1F7-F1
#
_entry.id   AF-A0A925B1F7-F1
#
_cell.length_a   1.000
_cell.length_b   1.000
_cell.length_c   1.000
_cell.angle_alpha   90.00
_cell.angle_beta   90.00
_cell.angle_gamma   90.00
#
_symmetry.space_group_name_H-M   'P 1'
#
loop_
_entity.id
_entity.type
_entity.pdbx_description
1 polymer ?
#
loop_
_entity_poly.entity_id
_entity_poly.type
_entity_poly.pdbx_seq_one_letter_code
_entity_poly.pdbx_strand_id
1 'polypeptide(L)'
;VHCNDWMTGLVPAAAREKGIKSIFTLHNVFTEYDSPASVDRMGIDVRRFMAHLFMADYPDAWRDNWNNNRIDFTASGIHAADIVNTVSPTFLYELVRGEFGAIVPPSVRAAIRTKDDNGRALGILNAPSDTVDPRLSKHIASYDETDVMEKKAENKIAFQERMGLRQDAQAPVFLWPSRIYDQKGPDLLFAIAKRMVDMHGAQIALVANGEPDMERKFQKLALQSNGRISQRYFREDLSELGKAGSDFVLMPSLYEPCGLPQMEGPRYGTLPVARLTGGLQDTVMPLDIEHDTGIGFTFEEFTAEALEGAMLRAIEFHRLPHEQRRKTLERIMRESFDRFSLANTAKQYIRVYESFLE
;
A
#
# COMPACT_ATOMS: atom_id res chain seq x y z
N VAL A 1 -4.59 0.45 -25.45
CA VAL A 1 -3.29 0.46 -24.72
C VAL A 1 -3.55 0.69 -23.25
N HIS A 2 -2.81 0.05 -22.35
CA HIS A 2 -2.94 0.28 -20.91
C HIS A 2 -1.61 0.82 -20.36
N CYS A 3 -1.67 2.06 -19.87
CA CYS A 3 -0.57 2.84 -19.37
C CYS A 3 -0.59 2.86 -17.83
N ASN A 4 0.58 2.87 -17.20
CA ASN A 4 0.73 2.87 -15.75
C ASN A 4 1.66 4.03 -15.36
N ASP A 5 1.16 4.92 -14.49
CA ASP A 5 1.89 6.07 -13.92
C ASP A 5 2.57 7.01 -14.93
N TRP A 6 3.22 8.05 -14.38
CA TRP A 6 3.85 9.14 -15.12
C TRP A 6 4.84 8.68 -16.20
N MET A 7 5.52 7.54 -16.02
CA MET A 7 6.51 7.00 -16.97
C MET A 7 5.87 6.74 -18.34
N THR A 8 4.57 6.48 -18.36
CA THR A 8 3.78 6.27 -19.59
C THR A 8 2.79 7.41 -19.86
N GLY A 9 2.91 8.53 -19.14
CA GLY A 9 1.95 9.65 -19.15
C GLY A 9 1.77 10.35 -20.49
N LEU A 10 2.75 10.28 -21.39
CA LEU A 10 2.64 10.84 -22.74
C LEU A 10 1.92 9.90 -23.73
N VAL A 11 1.87 8.59 -23.43
CA VAL A 11 1.34 7.56 -24.34
C VAL A 11 -0.16 7.74 -24.61
N PRO A 12 -1.04 8.02 -23.61
CA PRO A 12 -2.46 8.22 -23.88
C PRO A 12 -2.74 9.37 -24.85
N ALA A 13 -1.99 10.47 -24.79
CA ALA A 13 -2.13 11.59 -25.73
C ALA A 13 -1.78 11.18 -27.17
N ALA A 14 -0.65 10.49 -27.35
CA ALA A 14 -0.25 9.96 -28.65
C ALA A 14 -1.22 8.88 -29.19
N ALA A 15 -1.77 8.06 -28.30
CA ALA A 15 -2.77 7.04 -28.64
C ALA A 15 -4.08 7.69 -29.13
N ARG A 16 -4.55 8.71 -28.40
CA ARG A 16 -5.76 9.48 -28.76
C ARG A 16 -5.64 10.16 -30.11
N GLU A 17 -4.49 10.78 -30.41
CA GLU A 17 -4.21 11.37 -31.72
C GLU A 17 -4.32 10.35 -32.86
N LYS A 18 -4.00 9.08 -32.60
CA LYS A 18 -4.11 7.98 -33.55
C LYS A 18 -5.47 7.26 -33.53
N GLY A 19 -6.43 7.73 -32.72
CA GLY A 19 -7.73 7.07 -32.53
C GLY A 19 -7.65 5.74 -31.78
N ILE A 20 -6.56 5.47 -31.05
CA ILE A 20 -6.36 4.24 -30.27
C ILE A 20 -6.88 4.44 -28.84
N LYS A 21 -7.77 3.54 -28.40
CA LYS A 21 -8.31 3.55 -27.03
C LYS A 21 -7.25 3.30 -25.97
N SER A 22 -7.34 4.02 -24.87
CA SER A 22 -6.35 3.94 -23.78
C SER A 22 -6.95 3.94 -22.38
N ILE A 23 -6.33 3.18 -21.48
CA ILE A 23 -6.54 3.25 -20.03
C ILE A 23 -5.27 3.74 -19.38
N PHE A 24 -5.41 4.55 -18.33
CA PHE A 24 -4.30 4.99 -17.49
C PHE A 24 -4.56 4.59 -16.04
N THR A 25 -3.75 3.68 -15.49
CA THR A 25 -3.76 3.36 -14.06
C THR A 25 -2.84 4.32 -13.30
N LEU A 26 -3.41 4.98 -12.28
CA LEU A 26 -2.69 5.78 -11.29
C LEU A 26 -2.41 4.93 -10.03
N HIS A 27 -1.16 4.50 -9.85
CA HIS A 27 -0.71 3.74 -8.67
C HIS A 27 -0.22 4.65 -7.55
N ASN A 28 0.24 5.86 -7.88
CA ASN A 28 0.64 6.88 -6.92
C ASN A 28 0.42 8.29 -7.50
N VAL A 29 0.33 9.31 -6.63
CA VAL A 29 0.07 10.71 -7.02
C VAL A 29 1.29 11.45 -7.57
N PHE A 30 2.45 10.80 -7.60
CA PHE A 30 3.69 11.40 -8.09
C PHE A 30 3.60 11.70 -9.59
N THR A 31 4.23 12.78 -10.01
CA THR A 31 4.33 13.17 -11.41
C THR A 31 5.71 13.75 -11.70
N GLU A 32 6.15 13.62 -12.94
CA GLU A 32 7.33 14.30 -13.48
C GLU A 32 6.89 15.38 -14.46
N TYR A 33 7.79 16.35 -14.64
CA TYR A 33 7.56 17.52 -15.47
C TYR A 33 8.71 17.73 -16.44
N ASP A 34 8.40 17.93 -17.72
CA ASP A 34 9.41 18.34 -18.70
C ASP A 34 8.85 19.29 -19.75
N SER A 35 9.70 20.08 -20.41
CA SER A 35 9.25 20.98 -21.46
C SER A 35 9.05 20.25 -22.79
N PRO A 36 8.13 20.71 -23.66
CA PRO A 36 7.96 20.15 -25.00
C PRO A 36 9.28 20.05 -25.78
N ALA A 37 10.14 21.07 -25.70
CA ALA A 37 11.45 21.07 -26.34
C ALA A 37 12.36 19.94 -25.85
N SER A 38 12.32 19.62 -24.56
CA SER A 38 13.12 18.54 -23.99
C SER A 38 12.62 17.18 -24.45
N VAL A 39 11.31 16.96 -24.41
CA VAL A 39 10.66 15.74 -24.91
C VAL A 39 10.94 15.52 -26.41
N ASP A 40 10.88 16.59 -27.22
CA ASP A 40 11.22 16.57 -28.65
C ASP A 40 12.68 16.14 -28.88
N ARG A 41 13.62 16.65 -28.07
CA ARG A 41 15.04 16.26 -28.12
C ARG A 41 15.28 14.80 -27.73
N MET A 42 14.39 14.18 -26.97
CA MET A 42 14.43 12.74 -26.66
C MET A 42 13.94 11.87 -27.84
N GLY A 43 13.54 12.49 -28.96
CA GLY A 43 13.07 11.79 -30.16
C GLY A 43 11.56 11.58 -30.20
N ILE A 44 10.80 12.19 -29.30
CA ILE A 44 9.34 12.12 -29.26
C ILE A 44 8.77 13.41 -29.86
N ASP A 45 8.24 13.34 -31.09
CA ASP A 45 7.62 14.49 -31.78
C ASP A 45 6.29 14.90 -31.10
N VAL A 46 6.43 15.60 -29.98
CA VAL A 46 5.34 15.98 -29.07
C VAL A 46 4.34 16.93 -29.74
N ARG A 47 4.76 17.66 -30.79
CA ARG A 47 3.89 18.57 -31.56
C ARG A 47 2.68 17.86 -32.13
N ARG A 48 2.80 16.57 -32.44
CA ARG A 48 1.71 15.76 -33.05
C ARG A 48 0.53 15.56 -32.13
N PHE A 49 0.75 15.49 -30.81
CA PHE A 49 -0.30 15.15 -29.84
C PHE A 49 -0.39 16.17 -28.70
N MET A 50 0.27 17.32 -28.84
CA MET A 50 0.33 18.37 -27.82
C MET A 50 -1.05 18.87 -27.39
N ALA A 51 -2.03 18.86 -28.29
CA ALA A 51 -3.41 19.26 -28.00
C ALA A 51 -4.11 18.37 -26.96
N HIS A 52 -3.61 17.16 -26.71
CA HIS A 52 -4.15 16.24 -25.70
C HIS A 52 -3.31 16.20 -24.42
N LEU A 53 -2.28 17.03 -24.29
CA LEU A 53 -1.43 17.09 -23.09
C LEU A 53 -1.96 18.08 -22.06
N PHE A 54 -1.60 17.84 -20.80
CA PHE A 54 -1.85 18.77 -19.70
C PHE A 54 -0.59 19.58 -19.43
N MET A 55 -0.67 20.89 -19.68
CA MET A 55 0.40 21.85 -19.41
C MET A 55 0.24 22.41 -18.00
N ALA A 56 1.36 22.64 -17.30
CA ALA A 56 1.38 23.17 -15.95
C ALA A 56 0.87 24.61 -15.89
N ASP A 57 1.20 25.42 -16.90
CA ASP A 57 0.71 26.79 -17.04
C ASP A 57 -0.36 26.90 -18.13
N TYR A 58 -1.46 27.60 -17.83
CA TYR A 58 -2.46 27.94 -18.83
C TYR A 58 -1.83 28.87 -19.89
N PRO A 59 -2.10 28.69 -21.20
CA PRO A 59 -1.34 29.32 -22.29
C PRO A 59 -1.47 30.86 -22.42
N ASP A 60 -1.94 31.58 -21.41
CA ASP A 60 -2.17 33.03 -21.46
C ASP A 60 -0.88 33.89 -21.51
N ALA A 61 0.30 33.30 -21.36
CA ALA A 61 1.56 34.02 -21.57
C ALA A 61 2.15 33.68 -22.95
N TRP A 62 2.13 34.66 -23.86
CA TRP A 62 2.77 34.66 -25.18
C TRP A 62 4.32 34.49 -25.15
N ARG A 63 4.90 34.01 -24.03
CA ARG A 63 6.33 33.82 -23.79
C ARG A 63 6.66 32.33 -23.82
N ASP A 64 7.31 31.91 -24.91
CA ASP A 64 8.05 30.65 -25.08
C ASP A 64 7.56 29.43 -24.26
N ASN A 65 6.32 29.00 -24.54
CA ASN A 65 5.74 27.76 -23.99
C ASN A 65 6.50 26.50 -24.41
N TRP A 66 7.24 26.56 -25.52
CA TRP A 66 7.95 25.39 -26.06
C TRP A 66 9.13 24.98 -25.16
N ASN A 67 9.90 25.97 -24.66
CA ASN A 67 11.04 25.69 -23.81
C ASN A 67 10.72 25.74 -22.31
N ASN A 68 9.73 26.54 -21.89
CA ASN A 68 9.53 26.87 -20.48
C ASN A 68 8.24 26.30 -19.87
N ASN A 69 7.16 26.16 -20.62
CA ASN A 69 5.94 25.54 -20.09
C ASN A 69 6.19 24.04 -19.93
N ARG A 70 5.78 23.49 -18.79
CA ARG A 70 6.06 22.11 -18.39
C ARG A 70 4.85 21.25 -18.68
N ILE A 71 5.05 20.15 -19.38
CA ILE A 71 4.07 19.07 -19.50
C ILE A 71 4.07 18.33 -18.16
N ASP A 72 2.90 18.17 -17.55
CA ASP A 72 2.71 17.28 -16.40
C ASP A 72 2.38 15.88 -16.91
N PHE A 73 3.24 14.89 -16.65
CA PHE A 73 3.12 13.59 -17.29
C PHE A 73 1.91 12.81 -16.74
N THR A 74 1.71 12.78 -15.42
CA THR A 74 0.56 12.12 -14.81
C THR A 74 -0.75 12.80 -15.21
N ALA A 75 -0.82 14.13 -15.11
CA ALA A 75 -2.04 14.85 -15.48
C ALA A 75 -2.36 14.72 -16.97
N SER A 76 -1.34 14.68 -17.85
CA SER A 76 -1.50 14.39 -19.28
C SER A 76 -2.06 12.99 -19.51
N GLY A 77 -1.51 11.98 -18.82
CA GLY A 77 -1.97 10.60 -18.92
C GLY A 77 -3.43 10.45 -18.50
N ILE A 78 -3.79 11.04 -17.36
CA ILE A 78 -5.17 11.08 -16.86
C ILE A 78 -6.07 11.81 -17.84
N HIS A 79 -5.69 13.01 -18.28
CA HIS A 79 -6.52 13.85 -19.15
C HIS A 79 -6.82 13.16 -20.49
N ALA A 80 -5.78 12.62 -21.14
CA ALA A 80 -5.86 12.08 -22.48
C ALA A 80 -6.51 10.69 -22.55
N ALA A 81 -6.39 9.86 -21.51
CA ALA A 81 -6.89 8.49 -21.54
C ALA A 81 -8.42 8.42 -21.73
N ASP A 82 -8.94 7.35 -22.32
CA ASP A 82 -10.39 7.17 -22.44
C ASP A 82 -11.01 6.87 -21.08
N ILE A 83 -10.37 6.00 -20.31
CA ILE A 83 -10.73 5.64 -18.92
C ILE A 83 -9.48 5.78 -18.05
N VAL A 84 -9.68 6.22 -16.81
CA VAL A 84 -8.63 6.25 -15.78
C VAL A 84 -9.05 5.33 -14.66
N ASN A 85 -8.12 4.54 -14.14
CA ASN A 85 -8.38 3.83 -12.89
C ASN A 85 -7.32 4.14 -11.84
N THR A 86 -7.72 4.07 -10.58
CA THR A 86 -6.80 4.00 -9.45
C THR A 86 -6.77 2.57 -8.93
N VAL A 87 -5.83 2.30 -8.01
CA VAL A 87 -5.69 0.99 -7.36
C VAL A 87 -6.63 0.78 -6.16
N SER A 88 -7.63 1.64 -5.95
CA SER A 88 -8.62 1.57 -4.87
C SER A 88 -9.79 2.54 -5.10
N PRO A 89 -11.06 2.09 -4.93
CA PRO A 89 -12.22 2.97 -4.94
C PRO A 89 -12.15 4.10 -3.92
N THR A 90 -11.79 3.80 -2.67
CA THR A 90 -11.67 4.84 -1.63
C THR A 90 -10.55 5.82 -1.97
N PHE A 91 -9.42 5.36 -2.49
CA PHE A 91 -8.33 6.25 -2.90
C PHE A 91 -8.74 7.20 -4.02
N LEU A 92 -9.51 6.73 -5.01
CA LEU A 92 -10.09 7.61 -6.04
C LEU A 92 -10.98 8.68 -5.39
N TYR A 93 -11.87 8.26 -4.50
CA TYR A 93 -12.79 9.16 -3.80
C TYR A 93 -12.05 10.23 -2.99
N GLU A 94 -11.03 9.85 -2.20
CA GLU A 94 -10.20 10.77 -1.42
C GLU A 94 -9.41 11.73 -2.33
N LEU A 95 -8.90 11.26 -3.48
CA LEU A 95 -8.22 12.11 -4.48
C LEU A 95 -9.17 13.17 -5.05
N VAL A 96 -10.37 12.76 -5.44
CA VAL A 96 -11.41 13.64 -5.99
C VAL A 96 -11.84 14.66 -4.94
N ARG A 97 -11.99 14.26 -3.67
CA ARG A 97 -12.32 15.21 -2.58
C ARG A 97 -11.15 16.10 -2.16
N GLY A 98 -9.93 15.72 -2.51
CA GLY A 98 -8.72 16.50 -2.24
C GLY A 98 -8.19 16.30 -0.81
N GLU A 99 -8.41 15.12 -0.22
CA GLU A 99 -8.10 14.84 1.19
C GLU A 99 -6.60 14.78 1.49
N PHE A 100 -5.75 14.56 0.47
CA PHE A 100 -4.28 14.55 0.65
C PHE A 100 -3.62 15.93 0.45
N GLY A 101 -4.40 17.02 0.37
CA GLY A 101 -3.88 18.38 0.38
C GLY A 101 -2.80 18.66 -0.67
N ALA A 102 -1.64 19.15 -0.21
CA ALA A 102 -0.50 19.51 -1.06
C ALA A 102 0.29 18.31 -1.61
N ILE A 103 0.03 17.09 -1.11
CA ILE A 103 0.72 15.87 -1.58
C ILE A 103 0.30 15.55 -3.03
N VAL A 104 -0.95 15.87 -3.41
CA VAL A 104 -1.42 15.71 -4.79
C VAL A 104 -1.15 16.99 -5.58
N PRO A 105 -0.42 16.90 -6.70
CA PRO A 105 -0.28 18.03 -7.62
C PRO A 105 -1.66 18.58 -8.03
N PRO A 106 -1.86 19.91 -8.06
CA PRO A 106 -3.14 20.52 -8.43
C PRO A 106 -3.66 20.09 -9.81
N SER A 107 -2.75 19.92 -10.78
CA SER A 107 -2.97 19.41 -12.13
C SER A 107 -3.53 17.99 -12.12
N VAL A 108 -2.89 17.07 -11.39
CA VAL A 108 -3.33 15.66 -11.23
C VAL A 108 -4.73 15.62 -10.60
N ARG A 109 -4.96 16.40 -9.55
CA ARG A 109 -6.27 16.52 -8.90
C ARG A 109 -7.35 17.08 -9.84
N ALA A 110 -7.03 18.10 -10.64
CA ALA A 110 -7.97 18.67 -11.61
C ALA A 110 -8.31 17.67 -12.72
N ALA A 111 -7.30 16.97 -13.25
CA ALA A 111 -7.47 15.97 -14.29
C ALA A 111 -8.32 14.78 -13.79
N ILE A 112 -8.06 14.27 -12.59
CA ILE A 112 -8.80 13.11 -12.06
C ILE A 112 -10.26 13.47 -11.73
N ARG A 113 -10.51 14.65 -11.14
CA ARG A 113 -11.87 15.18 -10.92
C ARG A 113 -12.65 15.27 -12.22
N THR A 114 -12.03 15.84 -13.25
CA THR A 114 -12.66 15.94 -14.57
C THR A 114 -13.02 14.56 -15.12
N LYS A 115 -12.17 13.54 -14.93
CA LYS A 115 -12.50 12.17 -15.37
C LYS A 115 -13.63 11.56 -14.57
N ASP A 116 -13.62 11.74 -13.26
CA ASP A 116 -14.65 11.23 -12.35
C ASP A 116 -16.02 11.85 -12.63
N ASP A 117 -16.11 13.18 -12.76
CA ASP A 117 -17.34 13.92 -13.10
C ASP A 117 -17.97 13.44 -14.42
N ASN A 118 -17.16 12.92 -15.34
CA ASN A 118 -17.60 12.37 -16.62
C ASN A 118 -17.89 10.87 -16.59
N GLY A 119 -17.86 10.22 -15.42
CA GLY A 119 -18.04 8.78 -15.26
C GLY A 119 -16.93 7.94 -15.92
N ARG A 120 -15.73 8.50 -16.04
CA ARG A 120 -14.57 7.88 -16.71
C ARG A 120 -13.40 7.60 -15.76
N ALA A 121 -13.64 7.67 -14.46
CA ALA A 121 -12.72 7.23 -13.42
C ALA A 121 -13.33 6.07 -12.63
N LEU A 122 -12.51 5.09 -12.24
CA LEU A 122 -12.93 4.02 -11.33
C LEU A 122 -11.77 3.52 -10.46
N GLY A 123 -12.07 2.89 -9.34
CA GLY A 123 -11.08 2.20 -8.53
C GLY A 123 -11.11 0.70 -8.76
N ILE A 124 -9.95 0.07 -8.96
CA ILE A 124 -9.82 -1.39 -9.04
C ILE A 124 -8.74 -1.82 -8.05
N LEU A 125 -9.13 -2.61 -7.05
CA LEU A 125 -8.17 -3.12 -6.06
C LEU A 125 -7.13 -4.02 -6.72
N ASN A 126 -5.88 -3.83 -6.30
CA ASN A 126 -4.80 -4.76 -6.62
C ASN A 126 -4.96 -6.07 -5.83
N ALA A 127 -4.18 -7.09 -6.19
CA ALA A 127 -4.12 -8.34 -5.46
C ALA A 127 -2.67 -8.83 -5.35
N PRO A 128 -2.30 -9.51 -4.25
CA PRO A 128 -1.01 -10.17 -4.16
C PRO A 128 -0.86 -11.27 -5.22
N SER A 129 0.37 -11.53 -5.63
CA SER A 129 0.70 -12.68 -6.48
C SER A 129 0.21 -13.99 -5.85
N ASP A 130 -0.20 -14.94 -6.67
CA ASP A 130 -0.59 -16.29 -6.22
C ASP A 130 0.59 -17.04 -5.59
N THR A 131 1.83 -16.61 -5.83
CA THR A 131 3.04 -17.13 -5.18
C THR A 131 3.19 -16.67 -3.73
N VAL A 132 2.42 -15.67 -3.30
CA VAL A 132 2.40 -15.22 -1.89
C VAL A 132 1.51 -16.18 -1.12
N ASP A 133 2.10 -17.30 -0.72
CA ASP A 133 1.40 -18.44 -0.12
C ASP A 133 2.34 -19.20 0.83
N PRO A 134 2.03 -19.31 2.15
CA PRO A 134 2.87 -20.02 3.10
C PRO A 134 3.08 -21.50 2.76
N ARG A 135 2.21 -22.12 1.95
CA ARG A 135 2.33 -23.52 1.50
C ARG A 135 3.44 -23.72 0.48
N LEU A 136 3.78 -22.68 -0.28
CA LEU A 136 4.75 -22.73 -1.39
C LEU A 136 6.15 -22.26 -0.97
N SER A 137 6.25 -21.62 0.19
CA SER A 137 7.47 -20.98 0.65
C SER A 137 8.56 -21.99 1.04
N LYS A 138 9.80 -21.66 0.69
CA LYS A 138 11.01 -22.40 1.09
C LYS A 138 11.79 -21.71 2.21
N HIS A 139 11.34 -20.53 2.64
CA HIS A 139 12.05 -19.68 3.59
C HIS A 139 11.46 -19.72 5.00
N ILE A 140 10.38 -20.47 5.17
CA ILE A 140 9.62 -20.63 6.41
C ILE A 140 9.30 -22.11 6.63
N ALA A 141 8.91 -22.49 7.84
CA ALA A 141 8.20 -23.74 8.06
C ALA A 141 6.82 -23.62 7.41
N SER A 142 6.63 -24.20 6.22
CA SER A 142 5.41 -24.08 5.41
C SER A 142 4.18 -24.62 6.14
N TYR A 143 3.01 -24.03 5.85
CA TYR A 143 1.76 -24.32 6.55
C TYR A 143 0.54 -23.88 5.74
N ASP A 144 -0.63 -24.37 6.14
CA ASP A 144 -1.93 -23.90 5.68
C ASP A 144 -2.77 -23.40 6.87
N GLU A 145 -4.06 -23.14 6.65
CA GLU A 145 -4.92 -22.65 7.73
C GLU A 145 -5.05 -23.65 8.89
N THR A 146 -4.91 -24.95 8.65
CA THR A 146 -5.22 -26.02 9.63
C THR A 146 -4.13 -26.22 10.68
N ASP A 147 -2.89 -25.86 10.37
CA ASP A 147 -1.73 -25.93 11.27
C ASP A 147 -1.09 -24.55 11.53
N VAL A 148 -1.86 -23.48 11.26
CA VAL A 148 -1.43 -22.08 11.39
C VAL A 148 -0.88 -21.77 12.78
N MET A 149 -1.48 -22.26 13.86
CA MET A 149 -1.07 -21.89 15.21
C MET A 149 0.32 -22.44 15.55
N GLU A 150 0.53 -23.73 15.28
CA GLU A 150 1.77 -24.45 15.52
C GLU A 150 2.90 -23.91 14.64
N LYS A 151 2.62 -23.74 13.34
CA LYS A 151 3.63 -23.32 12.37
C LYS A 151 3.97 -21.84 12.47
N LYS A 152 3.02 -20.97 12.83
CA LYS A 152 3.36 -19.58 13.17
C LYS A 152 4.23 -19.50 14.43
N ALA A 153 4.02 -20.35 15.44
CA ALA A 153 4.88 -20.37 16.62
C ALA A 153 6.32 -20.78 16.29
N GLU A 154 6.50 -21.79 15.43
CA GLU A 154 7.82 -22.21 14.90
C GLU A 154 8.49 -21.05 14.13
N ASN A 155 7.77 -20.45 13.19
CA ASN A 155 8.24 -19.32 12.40
C ASN A 155 8.52 -18.07 13.25
N LYS A 156 7.77 -17.85 14.34
CA LYS A 156 7.96 -16.72 15.26
C LYS A 156 9.31 -16.79 15.95
N ILE A 157 9.69 -17.96 16.48
CA ILE A 157 11.00 -18.15 17.12
C ILE A 157 12.12 -17.94 16.10
N ALA A 158 12.01 -18.52 14.91
CA ALA A 158 13.00 -18.34 13.84
C ALA A 158 13.10 -16.87 13.40
N PHE A 159 11.98 -16.16 13.30
CA PHE A 159 11.95 -14.74 12.97
C PHE A 159 12.59 -13.89 14.06
N GLN A 160 12.26 -14.14 15.34
CA GLN A 160 12.85 -13.45 16.48
C GLN A 160 14.36 -13.64 16.50
N GLU A 161 14.85 -14.86 16.32
CA GLU A 161 16.28 -15.16 16.24
C GLU A 161 16.95 -14.39 15.11
N ARG A 162 16.39 -14.44 13.90
CA ARG A 162 16.97 -13.79 12.72
C ARG A 162 16.95 -12.26 12.80
N MET A 163 15.96 -11.70 13.49
CA MET A 163 15.90 -10.27 13.81
C MET A 163 16.87 -9.89 14.93
N GLY A 164 17.29 -10.82 15.79
CA GLY A 164 18.00 -10.54 17.04
C GLY A 164 17.07 -10.00 18.14
N LEU A 165 15.79 -10.34 18.06
CA LEU A 165 14.83 -10.13 19.13
C LEU A 165 15.00 -11.18 20.21
N ARG A 166 14.52 -10.89 21.42
CA ARG A 166 14.36 -11.89 22.48
C ARG A 166 13.41 -12.97 21.97
N GLN A 167 13.84 -14.23 22.00
CA GLN A 167 12.99 -15.35 21.64
C GLN A 167 11.92 -15.55 22.72
N ASP A 168 10.66 -15.41 22.34
CA ASP A 168 9.49 -15.55 23.21
C ASP A 168 8.26 -15.84 22.34
N ALA A 169 7.82 -17.09 22.32
CA ALA A 169 6.65 -17.52 21.53
C ALA A 169 5.34 -16.87 21.98
N GLN A 170 5.27 -16.36 23.21
CA GLN A 170 4.07 -15.76 23.80
C GLN A 170 4.03 -14.23 23.64
N ALA A 171 5.11 -13.60 23.18
CA ALA A 171 5.10 -12.16 22.92
C ALA A 171 4.29 -11.85 21.64
N PRO A 172 3.43 -10.82 21.66
CA PRO A 172 2.81 -10.32 20.44
C PRO A 172 3.87 -9.59 19.60
N VAL A 173 4.06 -10.03 18.37
CA VAL A 173 5.06 -9.50 17.43
C VAL A 173 4.37 -8.66 16.35
N PHE A 174 4.78 -7.40 16.25
CA PHE A 174 4.34 -6.45 15.23
C PHE A 174 5.42 -6.28 14.15
N LEU A 175 5.10 -6.64 12.92
CA LEU A 175 5.94 -6.42 11.75
C LEU A 175 5.65 -5.06 11.13
N TRP A 176 6.69 -4.28 10.89
CA TRP A 176 6.66 -3.16 9.97
C TRP A 176 7.21 -3.62 8.60
N PRO A 177 6.36 -3.75 7.57
CA PRO A 177 6.72 -4.39 6.31
C PRO A 177 7.17 -3.41 5.22
N SER A 178 7.05 -2.09 5.46
CA SER A 178 7.14 -1.06 4.43
C SER A 178 8.35 -0.14 4.63
N ARG A 179 8.67 0.67 3.61
CA ARG A 179 9.75 1.66 3.73
C ARG A 179 9.52 2.61 4.91
N ILE A 180 10.60 3.09 5.52
CA ILE A 180 10.57 4.03 6.65
C ILE A 180 10.64 5.47 6.08
N TYR A 181 9.50 5.95 5.58
CA TYR A 181 9.31 7.31 5.04
C TYR A 181 8.09 7.94 5.68
N ASP A 182 8.02 9.27 5.72
CA ASP A 182 6.93 10.03 6.34
C ASP A 182 5.53 9.56 5.93
N GLN A 183 5.34 9.24 4.65
CA GLN A 183 4.08 8.68 4.13
C GLN A 183 3.61 7.45 4.93
N LYS A 184 4.52 6.60 5.40
CA LYS A 184 4.19 5.35 6.08
C LYS A 184 3.94 5.52 7.58
N GLY A 185 4.06 6.74 8.12
CA GLY A 185 3.82 7.05 9.52
C GLY A 185 4.85 6.53 10.53
N PRO A 186 6.17 6.49 10.25
CA PRO A 186 7.16 5.95 11.18
C PRO A 186 7.25 6.76 12.48
N ASP A 187 6.97 8.07 12.45
CA ASP A 187 6.93 8.91 13.66
C ASP A 187 5.84 8.47 14.65
N LEU A 188 4.69 8.01 14.16
CA LEU A 188 3.59 7.53 15.01
C LEU A 188 4.07 6.31 15.81
N LEU A 189 4.68 5.34 15.12
CA LEU A 189 5.24 4.16 15.76
C LEU A 189 6.38 4.54 16.71
N PHE A 190 7.30 5.41 16.28
CA PHE A 190 8.43 5.84 17.10
C PHE A 190 7.97 6.46 18.44
N ALA A 191 6.91 7.28 18.41
CA ALA A 191 6.36 7.94 19.58
C ALA A 191 5.82 6.97 20.64
N ILE A 192 5.34 5.79 20.23
CA ILE A 192 4.69 4.82 21.13
C ILE A 192 5.50 3.55 21.35
N ALA A 193 6.48 3.23 20.50
CA ALA A 193 7.14 1.94 20.45
C ALA A 193 7.76 1.53 21.80
N LYS A 194 8.45 2.45 22.50
CA LYS A 194 9.01 2.19 23.85
C LYS A 194 7.91 1.75 24.83
N ARG A 195 6.80 2.48 24.84
CA ARG A 195 5.67 2.24 25.73
C ARG A 195 4.99 0.90 25.42
N MET A 196 4.81 0.59 24.13
CA MET A 196 4.27 -0.70 23.68
C MET A 196 5.10 -1.89 24.17
N VAL A 197 6.44 -1.81 24.08
CA VAL A 197 7.30 -2.91 24.50
C VAL A 197 7.49 -3.01 26.02
N ASP A 198 7.51 -1.88 26.73
CA ASP A 198 7.74 -1.85 28.18
C ASP A 198 6.48 -2.22 28.98
N MET A 199 5.31 -1.70 28.59
CA MET A 199 4.08 -1.88 29.36
C MET A 199 3.21 -3.05 28.89
N HIS A 200 3.29 -3.41 27.61
CA HIS A 200 2.40 -4.42 27.02
C HIS A 200 3.11 -5.68 26.55
N GLY A 201 4.43 -5.77 26.75
CA GLY A 201 5.23 -6.95 26.42
C GLY A 201 5.34 -7.23 24.92
N ALA A 202 5.01 -6.25 24.08
CA ALA A 202 5.09 -6.39 22.63
C ALA A 202 6.53 -6.47 22.13
N GLN A 203 6.69 -7.00 20.93
CA GLN A 203 7.90 -6.89 20.14
C GLN A 203 7.60 -6.19 18.81
N ILE A 204 8.53 -5.38 18.35
CA ILE A 204 8.40 -4.61 17.11
C ILE A 204 9.58 -4.93 16.21
N ALA A 205 9.29 -5.46 15.03
CA ALA A 205 10.27 -5.86 14.03
C ALA A 205 10.12 -4.99 12.78
N LEU A 206 11.14 -4.18 12.47
CA LEU A 206 11.18 -3.39 11.24
C LEU A 206 12.05 -4.11 10.20
N VAL A 207 11.43 -4.59 9.12
CA VAL A 207 12.12 -5.21 7.98
C VAL A 207 12.01 -4.25 6.79
N ALA A 208 12.86 -3.23 6.79
CA ALA A 208 12.68 -2.08 5.90
C ALA A 208 13.97 -1.29 5.69
N ASN A 209 13.99 -0.59 4.57
CA ASN A 209 14.90 0.51 4.29
C ASN A 209 14.10 1.82 4.37
N GLY A 210 14.76 2.93 4.67
CA GLY A 210 14.14 4.23 4.60
C GLY A 210 15.10 5.37 4.86
N GLU A 211 14.58 6.45 5.41
CA GLU A 211 15.33 7.68 5.58
C GLU A 211 16.38 7.52 6.69
N PRO A 212 17.65 7.87 6.43
CA PRO A 212 18.75 7.63 7.37
C PRO A 212 18.50 8.17 8.78
N ASP A 213 17.82 9.31 8.89
CA ASP A 213 17.53 9.96 10.17
C ASP A 213 16.54 9.14 11.01
N MET A 214 15.48 8.64 10.37
CA MET A 214 14.50 7.79 11.02
C MET A 214 15.06 6.40 11.33
N GLU A 215 15.86 5.82 10.45
CA GLU A 215 16.59 4.57 10.73
C GLU A 215 17.47 4.72 11.99
N ARG A 216 18.23 5.81 12.11
CA ARG A 216 19.06 6.06 13.29
C ARG A 216 18.24 6.21 14.57
N LYS A 217 17.04 6.81 14.49
CA LYS A 217 16.12 6.91 15.64
C LYS A 217 15.68 5.52 16.11
N PHE A 218 15.22 4.65 15.21
CA PHE A 218 14.82 3.29 15.56
C PHE A 218 15.98 2.42 16.05
N GLN A 219 17.17 2.54 15.46
CA GLN A 219 18.36 1.83 15.94
C GLN A 219 18.71 2.21 17.39
N LYS A 220 18.68 3.51 17.73
CA LYS A 220 18.90 3.96 19.12
C LYS A 220 17.83 3.42 20.07
N LEU A 221 16.57 3.43 19.64
CA LEU A 221 15.46 2.89 20.43
C LEU A 221 15.59 1.37 20.63
N ALA A 222 16.05 0.64 19.61
CA ALA A 222 16.31 -0.81 19.68
C ALA A 222 17.33 -1.15 20.78
N LEU A 223 18.41 -0.38 20.92
CA LEU A 223 19.41 -0.56 21.99
C LEU A 223 18.82 -0.41 23.40
N GLN A 224 17.71 0.34 23.55
CA GLN A 224 17.04 0.60 24.83
C GLN A 224 15.83 -0.31 25.08
N SER A 225 15.60 -1.29 24.19
CA SER A 225 14.40 -2.14 24.20
C SER A 225 14.59 -3.50 24.86
N ASN A 226 15.81 -3.81 25.33
CA ASN A 226 16.17 -5.13 25.85
C ASN A 226 15.81 -6.29 24.87
N GLY A 227 16.10 -6.08 23.58
CA GLY A 227 15.83 -7.05 22.51
C GLY A 227 14.36 -7.16 22.11
N ARG A 228 13.51 -6.17 22.40
CA ARG A 228 12.09 -6.18 21.97
C ARG A 228 11.81 -5.35 20.71
N ILE A 229 12.72 -4.47 20.34
CA ILE A 229 12.65 -3.69 19.09
C ILE A 229 13.88 -4.06 18.26
N SER A 230 13.67 -4.39 16.99
CA SER A 230 14.76 -4.65 16.06
C SER A 230 14.46 -4.06 14.69
N GLN A 231 15.50 -3.60 14.02
CA GLN A 231 15.45 -3.11 12.65
C GLN A 231 16.50 -3.85 11.82
N ARG A 232 16.06 -4.38 10.67
CA ARG A 232 16.91 -4.99 9.64
C ARG A 232 16.52 -4.43 8.28
N TYR A 233 17.50 -4.33 7.38
CA TYR A 233 17.22 -3.96 6.00
C TYR A 233 16.35 -5.00 5.31
N PHE A 234 15.58 -4.55 4.33
CA PHE A 234 14.69 -5.42 3.59
C PHE A 234 15.49 -6.52 2.89
N ARG A 235 15.04 -7.75 3.12
CA ARG A 235 15.37 -8.92 2.31
C ARG A 235 14.08 -9.68 2.12
N GLU A 236 13.85 -10.17 0.91
CA GLU A 236 12.61 -10.90 0.56
C GLU A 236 12.37 -12.08 1.51
N ASP A 237 13.41 -12.90 1.72
CA ASP A 237 13.38 -14.05 2.63
C ASP A 237 13.10 -13.68 4.10
N LEU A 238 13.49 -12.48 4.55
CA LEU A 238 13.23 -12.00 5.91
C LEU A 238 11.85 -11.36 6.02
N SER A 239 11.38 -10.69 4.97
CA SER A 239 10.03 -10.12 4.90
C SER A 239 8.97 -11.22 4.92
N GLU A 240 9.20 -12.28 4.14
CA GLU A 240 8.32 -13.45 4.11
C GLU A 240 8.31 -14.19 5.45
N LEU A 241 9.49 -14.45 6.04
CA LEU A 241 9.58 -15.01 7.39
C LEU A 241 8.90 -14.10 8.43
N GLY A 242 9.02 -12.78 8.27
CA GLY A 242 8.32 -11.81 9.12
C GLY A 242 6.81 -11.94 9.03
N LYS A 243 6.25 -12.08 7.82
CA LYS A 243 4.81 -12.34 7.63
C LYS A 243 4.40 -13.66 8.27
N ALA A 244 5.24 -14.71 8.18
CA ALA A 244 4.92 -16.00 8.78
C ALA A 244 5.04 -15.99 10.31
N GLY A 245 6.05 -15.34 10.87
CA GLY A 245 6.39 -15.38 12.29
C GLY A 245 5.81 -14.26 13.15
N SER A 246 5.26 -13.20 12.54
CA SER A 246 4.62 -12.12 13.30
C SER A 246 3.13 -12.39 13.53
N ASP A 247 2.54 -11.74 14.52
CA ASP A 247 1.10 -11.81 14.77
C ASP A 247 0.35 -10.71 14.03
N PHE A 248 1.00 -9.55 13.89
CA PHE A 248 0.40 -8.35 13.33
C PHE A 248 1.31 -7.68 12.30
N VAL A 249 0.71 -7.01 11.33
CA VAL A 249 1.42 -6.16 10.36
C VAL A 249 0.95 -4.72 10.48
N LEU A 250 1.88 -3.79 10.67
CA LEU A 250 1.62 -2.38 10.89
C LEU A 250 1.52 -1.62 9.56
N MET A 251 0.42 -0.90 9.36
CA MET A 251 0.16 -0.06 8.20
C MET A 251 -0.40 1.32 8.63
N PRO A 252 0.35 2.13 9.40
CA PRO A 252 -0.14 3.43 9.88
C PRO A 252 0.06 4.54 8.84
N SER A 253 -0.08 4.24 7.54
CA SER A 253 0.19 5.17 6.45
C SER A 253 -0.66 6.44 6.54
N LEU A 254 -0.06 7.59 6.27
CA LEU A 254 -0.74 8.88 6.08
C LEU A 254 -1.72 8.82 4.91
N TYR A 255 -1.28 8.21 3.81
CA TYR A 255 -2.10 7.81 2.69
C TYR A 255 -1.56 6.52 2.07
N GLU A 256 -2.45 5.70 1.54
CA GLU A 256 -2.08 4.42 0.93
C GLU A 256 -2.95 4.16 -0.31
N PRO A 257 -2.39 4.29 -1.53
CA PRO A 257 -3.16 4.06 -2.75
C PRO A 257 -3.82 2.68 -2.79
N CYS A 258 -3.08 1.63 -2.43
CA CYS A 258 -3.64 0.29 -2.26
C CYS A 258 -3.04 -0.37 -1.02
N GLY A 259 -1.72 -0.56 -1.02
CA GLY A 259 -1.01 -1.41 -0.08
C GLY A 259 -1.16 -2.88 -0.47
N LEU A 260 -0.06 -3.64 -0.43
CA LEU A 260 -0.07 -5.11 -0.55
C LEU A 260 0.08 -5.80 0.81
N PRO A 261 0.90 -5.32 1.77
CA PRO A 261 1.16 -6.06 3.01
C PRO A 261 -0.09 -6.39 3.84
N GLN A 262 -1.12 -5.55 3.81
CA GLN A 262 -2.39 -5.80 4.52
C GLN A 262 -3.25 -6.88 3.87
N MET A 263 -3.04 -7.18 2.58
CA MET A 263 -3.67 -8.32 1.90
C MET A 263 -2.81 -9.59 2.02
N GLU A 264 -1.49 -9.43 2.07
CA GLU A 264 -0.54 -10.54 2.20
C GLU A 264 -0.50 -11.12 3.61
N GLY A 265 -0.42 -10.27 4.64
CA GLY A 265 -0.36 -10.71 6.04
C GLY A 265 -1.46 -11.70 6.41
N PRO A 266 -2.74 -11.41 6.11
CA PRO A 266 -3.85 -12.33 6.35
C PRO A 266 -3.70 -13.72 5.72
N ARG A 267 -3.04 -13.85 4.56
CA ARG A 267 -2.73 -15.18 3.97
C ARG A 267 -1.76 -16.00 4.82
N TYR A 268 -1.00 -15.35 5.70
CA TYR A 268 -0.07 -15.93 6.67
C TYR A 268 -0.65 -15.92 8.10
N GLY A 269 -1.95 -15.65 8.28
CA GLY A 269 -2.55 -15.49 9.60
C GLY A 269 -1.97 -14.33 10.41
N THR A 270 -1.42 -13.30 9.73
CA THR A 270 -0.85 -12.09 10.34
C THR A 270 -1.78 -10.93 10.11
N LEU A 271 -2.40 -10.42 11.18
CA LEU A 271 -3.54 -9.52 11.06
C LEU A 271 -3.09 -8.06 10.90
N PRO A 272 -3.64 -7.29 9.95
CA PRO A 272 -3.29 -5.90 9.77
C PRO A 272 -3.74 -5.02 10.93
N VAL A 273 -2.89 -4.06 11.29
CA VAL A 273 -3.20 -2.91 12.13
C VAL A 273 -3.02 -1.67 11.25
N ALA A 274 -4.11 -1.07 10.77
CA ALA A 274 -4.09 -0.16 9.63
C ALA A 274 -4.88 1.13 9.87
N ARG A 275 -4.40 2.24 9.32
CA ARG A 275 -5.21 3.47 9.25
C ARG A 275 -6.25 3.34 8.13
N LEU A 276 -7.46 3.86 8.32
CA LEU A 276 -8.52 3.86 7.28
C LEU A 276 -8.26 4.97 6.25
N THR A 277 -7.42 4.70 5.26
CA THR A 277 -7.18 5.56 4.08
C THR A 277 -6.95 4.72 2.84
N GLY A 278 -7.44 5.22 1.71
CA GLY A 278 -7.27 4.63 0.40
C GLY A 278 -7.57 3.14 0.40
N GLY A 279 -6.64 2.35 -0.14
CA GLY A 279 -6.84 0.90 -0.21
C GLY A 279 -6.90 0.21 1.14
N LEU A 280 -6.36 0.78 2.22
CA LEU A 280 -6.48 0.17 3.54
C LEU A 280 -7.93 0.16 4.02
N GLN A 281 -8.70 1.21 3.71
CA GLN A 281 -10.12 1.27 4.05
C GLN A 281 -10.95 0.25 3.24
N ASP A 282 -10.58 0.01 1.98
CA ASP A 282 -11.28 -0.97 1.14
C ASP A 282 -10.94 -2.43 1.50
N THR A 283 -9.79 -2.65 2.15
CA THR A 283 -9.21 -3.99 2.31
C THR A 283 -9.22 -4.49 3.74
N VAL A 284 -9.10 -3.59 4.73
CA VAL A 284 -9.06 -3.96 6.16
C VAL A 284 -10.39 -3.66 6.82
N MET A 285 -11.24 -4.68 6.88
CA MET A 285 -12.48 -4.61 7.67
C MET A 285 -12.16 -4.84 9.15
N PRO A 286 -12.65 -3.99 10.08
CA PRO A 286 -12.42 -4.16 11.52
C PRO A 286 -12.85 -5.54 12.00
N LEU A 287 -12.01 -6.19 12.79
CA LEU A 287 -12.25 -7.52 13.32
C LEU A 287 -13.38 -7.47 14.37
N ASP A 288 -14.42 -8.25 14.11
CA ASP A 288 -15.53 -8.50 15.03
C ASP A 288 -15.58 -10.00 15.33
N ILE A 289 -15.16 -10.34 16.55
CA ILE A 289 -15.00 -11.72 16.99
C ILE A 289 -16.36 -12.35 17.31
N GLU A 290 -17.32 -11.55 17.78
CA GLU A 290 -18.65 -12.04 18.14
C GLU A 290 -19.43 -12.46 16.89
N HIS A 291 -19.31 -11.69 15.82
CA HIS A 291 -19.96 -11.96 14.54
C HIS A 291 -19.09 -12.76 13.56
N ASP A 292 -17.85 -13.10 13.93
CA ASP A 292 -16.89 -13.83 13.09
C ASP A 292 -16.63 -13.14 11.74
N THR A 293 -16.48 -11.82 11.76
CA THR A 293 -16.23 -10.98 10.57
C THR A 293 -14.98 -10.12 10.73
N GLY A 294 -14.49 -9.59 9.61
CA GLY A 294 -13.35 -8.69 9.60
C GLY A 294 -12.01 -9.41 9.62
N ILE A 295 -10.93 -8.65 9.42
CA ILE A 295 -9.58 -9.21 9.26
C ILE A 295 -8.50 -8.49 10.05
N GLY A 296 -8.78 -7.35 10.68
CA GLY A 296 -7.73 -6.57 11.35
C GLY A 296 -8.22 -5.47 12.28
N PHE A 297 -7.30 -4.63 12.71
CA PHE A 297 -7.54 -3.57 13.69
C PHE A 297 -7.32 -2.21 13.04
N THR A 298 -8.33 -1.36 13.05
CA THR A 298 -8.29 -0.12 12.28
C THR A 298 -8.32 1.10 13.17
N PHE A 299 -7.84 2.23 12.65
CA PHE A 299 -7.95 3.55 13.27
C PHE A 299 -8.08 4.63 12.19
N GLU A 300 -8.63 5.79 12.53
CA GLU A 300 -8.93 6.85 11.54
C GLU A 300 -7.92 8.00 11.62
N GLU A 301 -7.71 8.54 12.81
CA GLU A 301 -6.83 9.70 12.98
C GLU A 301 -5.35 9.35 12.78
N PHE A 302 -4.62 10.21 12.07
CA PHE A 302 -3.17 10.06 11.88
C PHE A 302 -2.40 10.57 13.11
N THR A 303 -2.60 9.90 14.24
CA THR A 303 -1.98 10.23 15.52
C THR A 303 -1.37 9.01 16.19
N ALA A 304 -0.40 9.24 17.06
CA ALA A 304 0.29 8.20 17.81
C ALA A 304 -0.68 7.46 18.75
N GLU A 305 -1.60 8.20 19.37
CA GLU A 305 -2.62 7.71 20.29
C GLU A 305 -3.62 6.79 19.60
N ALA A 306 -4.04 7.14 18.38
CA ALA A 306 -4.97 6.32 17.60
C ALA A 306 -4.32 4.99 17.16
N LEU A 307 -3.05 5.03 16.72
CA LEU A 307 -2.26 3.83 16.43
C LEU A 307 -2.10 2.96 17.68
N GLU A 308 -1.75 3.56 18.83
CA GLU A 308 -1.63 2.85 20.10
C GLU A 308 -2.92 2.13 20.46
N GLY A 309 -4.07 2.80 20.36
CA GLY A 309 -5.38 2.17 20.61
C GLY A 309 -5.63 0.96 19.71
N ALA A 310 -5.27 1.01 18.42
CA ALA A 310 -5.41 -0.12 17.51
C ALA A 310 -4.46 -1.27 17.85
N MET A 311 -3.21 -0.97 18.21
CA MET A 311 -2.25 -1.97 18.67
C MET A 311 -2.69 -2.63 19.99
N LEU A 312 -3.31 -1.89 20.90
CA LEU A 312 -3.84 -2.45 22.15
C LEU A 312 -4.97 -3.46 21.90
N ARG A 313 -5.93 -3.14 20.99
CA ARG A 313 -6.95 -4.11 20.56
C ARG A 313 -6.35 -5.36 19.92
N ALA A 314 -5.28 -5.20 19.15
CA ALA A 314 -4.54 -6.33 18.58
C ALA A 314 -3.91 -7.21 19.69
N ILE A 315 -3.32 -6.60 20.72
CA ILE A 315 -2.76 -7.32 21.87
C ILE A 315 -3.86 -8.02 22.67
N GLU A 316 -5.04 -7.41 22.83
CA GLU A 316 -6.20 -8.04 23.48
C GLU A 316 -6.64 -9.29 22.71
N PHE A 317 -6.74 -9.21 21.37
CA PHE A 317 -6.96 -10.39 20.53
C PHE A 317 -5.89 -11.46 20.74
N HIS A 318 -4.62 -11.07 20.78
CA HIS A 318 -3.52 -12.02 21.02
C HIS A 318 -3.64 -12.73 22.37
N ARG A 319 -4.31 -12.14 23.37
CA ARG A 319 -4.52 -12.74 24.70
C ARG A 319 -5.73 -13.67 24.77
N LEU A 320 -6.54 -13.75 23.72
CA LEU A 320 -7.69 -14.65 23.70
C LEU A 320 -7.28 -16.12 23.77
N PRO A 321 -8.18 -17.00 24.24
CA PRO A 321 -7.95 -18.44 24.27
C PRO A 321 -7.47 -18.98 22.92
N HIS A 322 -6.60 -19.98 22.98
CA HIS A 322 -5.97 -20.60 21.80
C HIS A 322 -7.00 -20.93 20.70
N GLU A 323 -8.08 -21.62 21.06
CA GLU A 323 -9.11 -22.06 20.12
C GLU A 323 -9.87 -20.91 19.44
N GLN A 324 -10.09 -19.81 20.15
CA GLN A 324 -10.78 -18.65 19.60
C GLN A 324 -9.90 -17.92 18.58
N ARG A 325 -8.60 -17.78 18.87
CA ARG A 325 -7.63 -17.24 17.91
C ARG A 325 -7.49 -18.16 16.70
N ARG A 326 -7.32 -19.47 16.92
CA ARG A 326 -7.21 -20.48 15.86
C ARG A 326 -8.36 -20.39 14.86
N LYS A 327 -9.61 -20.44 15.35
CA LYS A 327 -10.82 -20.34 14.50
C LYS A 327 -10.82 -19.05 13.66
N THR A 328 -10.47 -17.93 14.29
CA THR A 328 -10.41 -16.62 13.62
C THR A 328 -9.35 -16.59 12.52
N LEU A 329 -8.12 -17.05 12.82
CA LEU A 329 -7.03 -17.08 11.85
C LEU A 329 -7.32 -18.02 10.67
N GLU A 330 -7.89 -19.19 10.95
CA GLU A 330 -8.31 -20.16 9.94
C GLU A 330 -9.28 -19.55 8.92
N ARG A 331 -10.32 -18.86 9.43
CA ARG A 331 -11.28 -18.15 8.57
C ARG A 331 -10.59 -17.09 7.74
N ILE A 332 -9.83 -16.21 8.39
CA ILE A 332 -9.17 -15.07 7.74
C ILE A 332 -8.24 -15.56 6.63
N MET A 333 -7.44 -16.60 6.86
CA MET A 333 -6.55 -17.16 5.84
C MET A 333 -7.33 -17.62 4.60
N ARG A 334 -8.39 -18.44 4.79
CA ARG A 334 -9.23 -18.91 3.68
C ARG A 334 -9.86 -17.77 2.89
N GLU A 335 -10.49 -16.83 3.58
CA GLU A 335 -11.15 -15.67 2.95
C GLU A 335 -10.16 -14.78 2.21
N SER A 336 -8.93 -14.65 2.71
CA SER A 336 -7.92 -13.78 2.11
C SER A 336 -7.41 -14.29 0.76
N PHE A 337 -7.33 -15.61 0.59
CA PHE A 337 -7.00 -16.21 -0.71
C PHE A 337 -8.09 -16.00 -1.75
N ASP A 338 -9.36 -16.11 -1.37
CA ASP A 338 -10.49 -15.90 -2.28
C ASP A 338 -10.67 -14.40 -2.61
N ARG A 339 -10.74 -13.56 -1.58
CA ARG A 339 -11.04 -12.13 -1.70
C ARG A 339 -9.96 -11.38 -2.48
N PHE A 340 -8.69 -11.62 -2.17
CA PHE A 340 -7.56 -10.89 -2.75
C PHE A 340 -6.83 -11.73 -3.81
N SER A 341 -7.54 -12.18 -4.84
CA SER A 341 -6.97 -12.98 -5.93
C SER A 341 -6.76 -12.18 -7.23
N LEU A 342 -5.69 -12.50 -7.96
CA LEU A 342 -5.42 -11.89 -9.27
C LEU A 342 -6.56 -12.15 -10.26
N ALA A 343 -7.21 -13.32 -10.17
CA ALA A 343 -8.37 -13.64 -10.99
C ALA A 343 -9.53 -12.65 -10.77
N ASN A 344 -9.80 -12.25 -9.53
CA ASN A 344 -10.85 -11.29 -9.23
C ASN A 344 -10.50 -9.88 -9.70
N THR A 345 -9.25 -9.44 -9.53
CA THR A 345 -8.76 -8.17 -10.08
C THR A 345 -8.80 -8.17 -11.62
N ALA A 346 -8.33 -9.23 -12.27
CA ALA A 346 -8.31 -9.36 -13.73
C ALA A 346 -9.72 -9.29 -14.33
N LYS A 347 -10.72 -9.93 -13.72
CA LYS A 347 -12.12 -9.83 -14.16
C LYS A 347 -12.61 -8.39 -14.20
N GLN A 348 -12.20 -7.53 -13.26
CA GLN A 348 -12.58 -6.11 -13.27
C GLN A 348 -11.94 -5.38 -14.45
N TYR A 349 -10.64 -5.59 -14.68
CA TYR A 349 -9.95 -4.99 -15.84
C TYR A 349 -10.50 -5.48 -17.18
N ILE A 350 -10.84 -6.77 -17.31
CA ILE A 350 -11.45 -7.34 -18.52
C ILE A 350 -12.73 -6.58 -18.87
N ARG A 351 -13.62 -6.34 -17.90
CA ARG A 351 -14.85 -5.55 -18.13
C ARG A 351 -14.56 -4.14 -18.65
N VAL A 352 -13.52 -3.49 -18.14
CA VAL A 352 -13.11 -2.17 -18.66
C VAL A 352 -12.61 -2.28 -20.09
N TYR A 353 -11.81 -3.29 -20.43
CA TYR A 353 -11.34 -3.48 -21.80
C TYR A 353 -12.47 -3.81 -22.78
N GLU A 354 -13.43 -4.62 -22.37
CA GLU A 354 -14.61 -4.97 -23.16
C GLU A 354 -15.49 -3.74 -23.45
N SER A 355 -15.57 -2.78 -22.52
CA SER A 355 -16.34 -1.54 -22.73
C SER A 355 -15.84 -0.64 -23.88
N PHE A 356 -14.65 -0.91 -24.44
CA PHE A 356 -14.14 -0.23 -25.64
C PHE A 356 -14.48 -0.94 -26.96
N LEU A 357 -15.02 -2.15 -26.89
CA LEU A 357 -15.45 -2.93 -28.06
C LEU A 357 -16.94 -2.73 -28.38
N GLU A 358 -17.70 -2.23 -27.40
CA GLU A 358 -19.08 -1.75 -27.53
C GLU A 358 -19.11 -0.34 -28.13
#